data_AF-A0A4Q0MBS4-F1
#
_entry.id   AF-A0A4Q0MBS4-F1
#
_cell.length_a   1.000
_cell.length_b   1.000
_cell.length_c   1.000
_cell.angle_alpha   90.00
_cell.angle_beta   90.00
_cell.angle_gamma   90.00
#
_symmetry.space_group_name_H-M   'P 1'
#
loop_
_entity.id
_entity.type
_entity.pdbx_description
1 polymer ?
#
loop_
_entity_poly.entity_id
_entity_poly.type
_entity_poly.pdbx_seq_one_letter_code
_entity_poly.pdbx_strand_id
1 'polypeptide(L)'
;MNYFFLDTNIFLHFKPIENIQWEGYVPGEYRIAIAPVVMEELDKKKFDNKAKIKDRAKKVLGMFQDALFVDNHPLLCFCTEDAVPEDYNKFLLSQIVQDDRLLITILKFISTHQNDNCYLVTYDTGPMFKAKRLGIKFLLLRNQELLPIEVDDQERENRELKLEIQRLKNLQPKLSLRFENGNLFMSFQLEERNNEGSANSKRANKMAAIETDPFKNPIMQSPEMVRQYYGSLYVLESYNKAIHRYNKALDEYEKSFRHLRDWEVRSLYFKAYISNEGGKPAEGLEISLKFPEEIAVCLPQDRPSYPRLPKKPRKDDFTITGIISGMVQNQEFESNFDLVQSPSILENCIVDNEGTWIIKLKELKHKKSKEIGPLWLTFPDREMMQSFKVAFEIHANNLPVPINGDLNFIIQGY
;
A
#
# COMPACT_ATOMS: atom_id res chain seq x y z
N MET A 1 -23.77 69.48 -16.30
CA MET A 1 -24.15 68.05 -16.36
C MET A 1 -23.24 67.25 -15.44
N ASN A 2 -23.68 66.11 -14.90
CA ASN A 2 -22.82 65.20 -14.14
C ASN A 2 -22.40 64.00 -15.01
N TYR A 3 -21.14 63.59 -14.97
CA TYR A 3 -20.63 62.43 -15.70
C TYR A 3 -20.05 61.39 -14.74
N PHE A 4 -20.53 60.15 -14.85
CA PHE A 4 -20.04 59.01 -14.08
C PHE A 4 -19.15 58.12 -14.96
N PHE A 5 -17.87 58.02 -14.61
CA PHE A 5 -16.94 57.09 -15.22
C PHE A 5 -16.92 55.81 -14.41
N LEU A 6 -17.42 54.73 -14.99
CA LEU A 6 -17.54 53.46 -14.30
C LEU A 6 -16.34 52.57 -14.61
N ASP A 7 -15.79 51.94 -13.58
CA ASP A 7 -14.80 50.88 -13.70
C ASP A 7 -15.44 49.58 -14.22
N THR A 8 -14.65 48.71 -14.87
CA THR A 8 -15.09 47.39 -15.36
C THR A 8 -15.72 46.56 -14.26
N ASN A 9 -15.16 46.61 -13.05
CA ASN A 9 -15.68 45.87 -11.89
C ASN A 9 -17.10 46.29 -11.50
N ILE A 10 -17.49 47.55 -11.75
CA ILE A 10 -18.86 48.01 -11.52
C ILE A 10 -19.83 47.28 -12.46
N PHE A 11 -19.49 47.15 -13.74
CA PHE A 11 -20.32 46.45 -14.72
C PHE A 11 -20.46 44.94 -14.43
N LEU A 12 -19.45 44.33 -13.82
CA LEU A 12 -19.41 42.88 -13.60
C LEU A 12 -20.02 42.45 -12.27
N HIS A 13 -19.81 43.24 -11.20
CA HIS A 13 -20.13 42.82 -9.83
C HIS A 13 -21.30 43.56 -9.20
N PHE A 14 -21.80 44.63 -9.82
CA PHE A 14 -22.94 45.40 -9.32
C PHE A 14 -24.19 45.15 -10.16
N LYS A 15 -25.33 45.62 -9.66
CA LYS A 15 -26.58 45.64 -10.43
C LYS A 15 -26.37 46.31 -11.78
N PRO A 16 -27.16 45.94 -12.81
CA PRO A 16 -27.16 46.63 -14.09
C PRO A 16 -27.26 48.15 -13.90
N ILE A 17 -26.48 48.92 -14.67
CA ILE A 17 -26.36 50.37 -14.50
C ILE A 17 -27.69 51.12 -14.62
N GLU A 18 -28.63 50.56 -15.36
CA GLU A 18 -30.00 51.08 -15.53
C GLU A 18 -30.84 50.95 -14.25
N ASN A 19 -30.49 49.99 -13.38
CA ASN A 19 -31.20 49.70 -12.14
C ASN A 19 -30.59 50.42 -10.92
N ILE A 20 -29.49 51.14 -11.10
CA ILE A 20 -28.85 51.90 -10.03
C ILE A 20 -29.52 53.27 -9.90
N GLN A 21 -29.91 53.65 -8.68
CA GLN A 21 -30.53 54.95 -8.39
C GLN A 21 -29.46 56.06 -8.26
N TRP A 22 -28.92 56.49 -9.40
CA TRP A 22 -27.80 57.47 -9.47
C TRP A 22 -28.11 58.81 -8.79
N GLU A 23 -29.35 59.28 -8.85
CA GLU A 23 -29.80 60.54 -8.19
C GLU A 23 -29.59 60.51 -6.67
N GLY A 24 -29.59 59.33 -6.06
CA GLY A 24 -29.31 59.15 -4.64
C GLY A 24 -27.83 59.34 -4.25
N TYR A 25 -26.93 59.48 -5.22
CA TYR A 25 -25.50 59.77 -5.01
C TYR A 25 -25.16 61.22 -5.37
N VAL A 26 -25.58 61.67 -6.56
CA VAL A 26 -25.42 63.06 -6.99
C VAL A 26 -26.74 63.54 -7.61
N PRO A 27 -27.40 64.55 -7.03
CA PRO A 27 -28.65 65.08 -7.58
C PRO A 27 -28.40 65.85 -8.88
N GLY A 28 -29.39 65.82 -9.77
CA GLY A 28 -29.39 66.52 -11.06
C GLY A 28 -29.17 65.61 -12.26
N GLU A 29 -29.12 66.20 -13.46
CA GLU A 29 -28.93 65.45 -14.70
C GLU A 29 -27.55 64.78 -14.74
N TYR A 30 -27.53 63.53 -15.21
CA TYR A 30 -26.32 62.73 -15.29
C TYR A 30 -26.22 61.91 -16.57
N ARG A 31 -24.99 61.58 -16.94
CA ARG A 31 -24.64 60.63 -18.02
C ARG A 31 -23.53 59.70 -17.55
N ILE A 32 -23.52 58.49 -18.06
CA ILE A 32 -22.46 57.51 -17.82
C ILE A 32 -21.45 57.60 -18.96
N ALA A 33 -20.23 58.01 -18.63
CA ALA A 33 -19.13 58.13 -19.56
C ALA A 33 -18.38 56.79 -19.66
N ILE A 34 -18.32 56.24 -20.88
CA ILE A 34 -17.67 54.96 -21.18
C ILE A 34 -16.29 55.23 -21.76
N ALA A 35 -15.26 54.89 -20.98
CA ALA A 35 -13.88 54.99 -21.42
C ALA A 35 -13.48 53.82 -22.36
N PRO A 36 -12.63 54.05 -23.38
CA PRO A 36 -12.19 52.99 -24.28
C PRO A 36 -11.55 51.79 -23.57
N VAL A 37 -10.75 52.04 -22.52
CA VAL A 37 -10.10 50.98 -21.73
C VAL A 37 -11.09 50.02 -21.06
N VAL A 38 -12.27 50.51 -20.66
CA VAL A 38 -13.31 49.70 -20.04
C VAL A 38 -13.97 48.79 -21.09
N MET A 39 -14.16 49.29 -22.31
CA MET A 39 -14.66 48.46 -23.42
C MET A 39 -13.68 47.33 -23.76
N GLU A 40 -12.37 47.63 -23.83
CA GLU A 40 -11.33 46.62 -24.06
C GLU A 40 -11.30 45.55 -22.95
N GLU A 41 -11.48 45.96 -21.69
CA GLU A 41 -11.46 45.03 -20.57
C GLU A 41 -12.70 44.13 -20.56
N LEU A 42 -13.89 44.70 -20.78
CA LEU A 42 -15.12 43.93 -20.93
C LEU A 42 -15.02 42.93 -22.10
N ASP A 43 -14.36 43.31 -23.19
CA ASP A 43 -14.19 42.42 -24.35
C ASP A 43 -13.32 41.21 -24.00
N LYS A 44 -12.22 41.41 -23.25
CA LYS A 44 -11.41 40.30 -22.70
C LYS A 44 -12.23 39.39 -21.79
N LYS A 45 -13.16 39.96 -21.01
CA LYS A 45 -14.02 39.19 -20.09
C LYS A 45 -15.08 38.34 -20.80
N LYS A 46 -15.31 38.50 -22.12
CA LYS A 46 -16.15 37.57 -22.91
C LYS A 46 -15.62 36.12 -22.93
N PHE A 47 -14.34 35.93 -22.64
CA PHE A 47 -13.68 34.63 -22.66
C PHE A 47 -13.26 34.15 -21.26
N ASP A 48 -13.82 34.75 -20.20
CA ASP A 48 -13.55 34.33 -18.83
C ASP A 48 -14.07 32.91 -18.55
N ASN A 49 -13.35 32.17 -17.71
CA ASN A 49 -13.73 30.81 -17.30
C ASN A 49 -15.02 30.80 -16.46
N LYS A 50 -15.35 31.93 -15.81
CA LYS A 50 -16.58 32.08 -15.03
C LYS A 50 -17.75 32.45 -15.94
N ALA A 51 -18.65 31.49 -16.19
CA ALA A 51 -19.79 31.63 -17.08
C ALA A 51 -20.62 32.90 -16.82
N LYS A 52 -20.92 33.24 -15.55
CA LYS A 52 -21.69 34.44 -15.21
C LYS A 52 -20.97 35.76 -15.50
N ILE A 53 -19.64 35.83 -15.31
CA ILE A 53 -18.86 37.03 -15.65
C ILE A 53 -18.87 37.22 -17.17
N LYS A 54 -18.66 36.13 -17.90
CA LYS A 54 -18.74 36.09 -19.36
C LYS A 54 -20.10 36.55 -19.90
N ASP A 55 -21.19 36.06 -19.32
CA ASP A 55 -22.55 36.43 -19.75
C ASP A 55 -22.87 37.91 -19.44
N ARG A 56 -22.41 38.42 -18.30
CA ARG A 56 -22.54 39.85 -17.98
C ARG A 56 -21.74 40.74 -18.91
N ALA A 57 -20.47 40.41 -19.14
CA ALA A 57 -19.61 41.15 -20.07
C ALA A 57 -20.25 41.23 -21.46
N LYS A 58 -20.80 40.11 -21.96
CA LYS A 58 -21.55 40.08 -23.23
C LYS A 58 -22.79 40.95 -23.21
N LYS A 59 -23.58 40.91 -22.13
CA LYS A 59 -24.80 41.72 -22.00
C LYS A 59 -24.50 43.22 -22.00
N VAL A 60 -23.49 43.64 -21.22
CA VAL A 60 -23.06 45.05 -21.15
C VAL A 60 -22.52 45.52 -22.49
N LEU A 61 -21.71 44.69 -23.18
CA LEU A 61 -21.21 45.02 -24.51
C LEU A 61 -22.32 45.08 -25.57
N GLY A 62 -23.34 44.22 -25.48
CA GLY A 62 -24.53 44.32 -26.33
C GLY A 62 -25.26 45.65 -26.13
N MET A 63 -25.47 46.05 -24.88
CA MET A 63 -26.06 47.37 -24.55
C MET A 63 -25.21 48.53 -25.08
N PHE A 64 -23.87 48.44 -25.02
CA PHE A 64 -23.00 49.46 -25.61
C PHE A 64 -23.11 49.50 -27.14
N GLN A 65 -23.17 48.34 -27.80
CA GLN A 65 -23.35 48.27 -29.25
C GLN A 65 -24.67 48.90 -29.68
N ASP A 66 -25.77 48.60 -29.00
CA ASP A 66 -27.07 49.19 -29.29
C ASP A 66 -27.05 50.72 -29.12
N ALA A 67 -26.38 51.21 -28.07
CA ALA A 67 -26.26 52.64 -27.80
C ALA A 67 -25.35 53.41 -28.78
N LEU A 68 -24.40 52.75 -29.44
CA LEU A 68 -23.55 53.38 -30.46
C LEU A 68 -24.32 53.76 -31.74
N PHE A 69 -25.43 53.10 -32.03
CA PHE A 69 -26.29 53.40 -33.19
C PHE A 69 -27.35 54.46 -32.91
N VAL A 70 -27.46 54.92 -31.66
CA VAL A 70 -28.42 55.95 -31.25
C VAL A 70 -27.70 57.28 -31.10
N ASP A 71 -27.97 58.23 -32.00
CA ASP A 71 -27.46 59.59 -31.88
C ASP A 71 -27.91 60.21 -30.55
N ASN A 72 -26.93 60.60 -29.72
CA ASN A 72 -27.13 61.23 -28.41
C ASN A 72 -27.95 60.38 -27.41
N HIS A 73 -27.51 59.14 -27.17
CA HIS A 73 -28.11 58.23 -26.18
C HIS A 73 -28.35 58.93 -24.82
N PRO A 74 -29.54 58.78 -24.20
CA PRO A 74 -29.93 59.57 -23.03
C PRO A 74 -29.08 59.28 -21.79
N LEU A 75 -28.61 58.05 -21.61
CA LEU A 75 -27.85 57.60 -20.43
C LEU A 75 -26.34 57.46 -20.67
N LEU A 76 -25.91 57.18 -21.89
CA LEU A 76 -24.54 56.74 -22.19
C LEU A 76 -23.83 57.78 -23.05
N CYS A 77 -22.58 58.05 -22.73
CA CYS A 77 -21.70 58.94 -23.49
C CYS A 77 -20.38 58.20 -23.73
N PHE A 78 -19.99 58.00 -24.99
CA PHE A 78 -18.74 57.33 -25.33
C PHE A 78 -17.62 58.36 -25.47
N CYS A 79 -16.56 58.22 -24.68
CA CYS A 79 -15.41 59.11 -24.76
C CYS A 79 -14.62 58.81 -26.04
N THR A 80 -14.29 59.87 -26.78
CA THR A 80 -13.51 59.80 -28.03
C THR A 80 -12.17 60.53 -27.91
N GLU A 81 -11.89 61.08 -26.73
CA GLU A 81 -10.66 61.80 -26.45
C GLU A 81 -9.48 60.85 -26.29
N ASP A 82 -8.61 60.82 -27.28
CA ASP A 82 -7.36 60.06 -27.22
C ASP A 82 -6.31 60.76 -26.34
N ALA A 83 -5.67 59.98 -25.46
CA ALA A 83 -4.54 60.43 -24.67
C ALA A 83 -3.23 60.17 -25.42
N VAL A 84 -2.37 61.19 -25.48
CA VAL A 84 -1.03 61.07 -26.08
C VAL A 84 0.00 60.70 -25.01
N PRO A 85 1.16 60.11 -25.37
CA PRO A 85 2.16 59.70 -24.38
C PRO A 85 2.60 60.78 -23.38
N GLU A 86 2.62 62.04 -23.82
CA GLU A 86 2.97 63.20 -23.01
C GLU A 86 1.97 63.43 -21.86
N ASP A 87 0.69 63.08 -22.06
CA ASP A 87 -0.35 63.23 -21.03
C ASP A 87 -0.05 62.31 -19.83
N TYR A 88 0.39 61.08 -20.08
CA TYR A 88 0.72 60.11 -19.03
C TYR A 88 1.91 60.58 -18.17
N ASN A 89 2.95 61.12 -18.82
CA ASN A 89 4.13 61.64 -18.14
C ASN A 89 3.77 62.84 -17.25
N LYS A 90 2.89 63.73 -17.72
CA LYS A 90 2.45 64.92 -16.98
C LYS A 90 1.78 64.57 -15.64
N PHE A 91 1.04 63.47 -15.59
CA PHE A 91 0.29 63.05 -14.41
C PHE A 91 0.93 61.89 -13.63
N LEU A 92 2.15 61.47 -14.01
CA LEU A 92 2.87 60.34 -13.43
C LEU A 92 2.01 59.06 -13.43
N LEU A 93 1.42 58.76 -14.60
CA LEU A 93 0.57 57.61 -14.88
C LEU A 93 1.23 56.70 -15.93
N SER A 94 0.90 55.40 -15.91
CA SER A 94 1.42 54.41 -16.85
C SER A 94 0.45 54.11 -17.98
N GLN A 95 0.94 54.02 -19.22
CA GLN A 95 0.13 53.56 -20.36
C GLN A 95 -0.20 52.07 -20.31
N ILE A 96 0.56 51.29 -19.53
CA ILE A 96 0.41 49.83 -19.46
C ILE A 96 -0.68 49.46 -18.44
N VAL A 97 -0.84 50.27 -17.39
CA VAL A 97 -1.78 50.01 -16.30
C VAL A 97 -3.18 50.48 -16.72
N GLN A 98 -4.17 49.59 -16.65
CA GLN A 98 -5.54 49.89 -17.10
C GLN A 98 -6.18 51.01 -16.27
N ASP A 99 -6.04 50.98 -14.94
CA ASP A 99 -6.54 52.04 -14.06
C ASP A 99 -6.00 53.42 -14.46
N ASP A 100 -4.72 53.49 -14.83
CA ASP A 100 -4.05 54.73 -15.22
C ASP A 100 -4.58 55.25 -16.56
N ARG A 101 -4.89 54.34 -17.49
CA ARG A 101 -5.58 54.67 -18.75
C ARG A 101 -7.02 55.16 -18.51
N LEU A 102 -7.72 54.63 -17.51
CA LEU A 102 -9.05 55.13 -17.15
C LEU A 102 -8.95 56.55 -16.58
N LEU A 103 -8.02 56.77 -15.65
CA LEU A 103 -7.81 58.07 -15.01
C LEU A 103 -7.37 59.15 -16.02
N ILE A 104 -6.51 58.83 -16.99
CA ILE A 104 -6.12 59.80 -18.01
C ILE A 104 -7.31 60.19 -18.90
N THR A 105 -8.17 59.22 -19.24
CA THR A 105 -9.39 59.48 -20.03
C THR A 105 -10.28 60.48 -19.30
N ILE A 106 -10.45 60.31 -17.98
CA ILE A 106 -11.21 61.23 -17.13
C ILE A 106 -10.58 62.64 -17.15
N LEU A 107 -9.25 62.74 -17.00
CA LEU A 107 -8.57 64.03 -17.01
C LEU A 107 -8.69 64.76 -18.34
N LYS A 108 -8.59 64.03 -19.46
CA LYS A 108 -8.79 64.59 -20.81
C LYS A 108 -10.21 65.09 -20.99
N PHE A 109 -11.19 64.29 -20.55
CA PHE A 109 -12.59 64.68 -20.59
C PHE A 109 -12.90 65.93 -19.75
N ILE A 110 -12.34 66.04 -18.55
CA ILE A 110 -12.47 67.25 -17.70
C ILE A 110 -11.86 68.47 -18.41
N SER A 111 -10.74 68.31 -19.11
CA SER A 111 -10.08 69.41 -19.81
C SER A 111 -10.90 69.96 -20.98
N THR A 112 -11.67 69.10 -21.65
CA THR A 112 -12.57 69.46 -22.76
C THR A 112 -13.94 69.95 -22.27
N HIS A 113 -14.40 69.50 -21.09
CA HIS A 113 -15.71 69.82 -20.51
C HIS A 113 -15.60 70.56 -19.17
N GLN A 114 -14.99 71.75 -19.17
CA GLN A 114 -14.65 72.50 -17.95
C GLN A 114 -15.84 72.91 -17.06
N ASN A 115 -17.06 72.92 -17.61
CA ASN A 115 -18.28 73.30 -16.87
C ASN A 115 -19.05 72.10 -16.30
N ASP A 116 -18.58 70.87 -16.52
CA ASP A 116 -19.26 69.65 -16.10
C ASP A 116 -18.57 68.98 -14.90
N ASN A 117 -19.36 68.30 -14.07
CA ASN A 117 -18.84 67.56 -12.93
C ASN A 117 -18.54 66.11 -13.34
N CYS A 118 -17.30 65.67 -13.17
CA CYS A 118 -16.90 64.30 -13.45
C CYS A 118 -16.62 63.52 -12.16
N TYR A 119 -17.10 62.28 -12.09
CA TYR A 119 -16.97 61.39 -10.95
C TYR A 119 -16.47 60.01 -11.41
N LEU A 120 -15.39 59.51 -10.80
CA LEU A 120 -14.98 58.11 -10.91
C LEU A 120 -15.84 57.24 -9.98
N VAL A 121 -16.49 56.21 -10.52
CA VAL A 121 -17.22 55.21 -9.76
C VAL A 121 -16.44 53.90 -9.83
N THR A 122 -15.85 53.53 -8.71
CA THR A 122 -15.06 52.31 -8.57
C THR A 122 -15.31 51.75 -7.18
N TYR A 123 -15.06 50.45 -7.01
CA TYR A 123 -15.09 49.79 -5.71
C TYR A 123 -13.67 49.46 -5.20
N ASP A 124 -12.66 49.67 -6.04
CA ASP A 124 -11.28 49.31 -5.74
C ASP A 124 -10.50 50.47 -5.12
N THR A 125 -9.72 50.16 -4.08
CA THR A 125 -8.96 51.16 -3.32
C THR A 125 -7.80 51.76 -4.12
N GLY A 126 -7.23 51.02 -5.07
CA GLY A 126 -6.11 51.46 -5.91
C GLY A 126 -6.47 52.65 -6.80
N PRO A 127 -7.46 52.52 -7.70
CA PRO A 127 -7.97 53.64 -8.51
C PRO A 127 -8.42 54.83 -7.66
N MET A 128 -9.09 54.61 -6.52
CA MET A 128 -9.51 55.70 -5.62
C MET A 128 -8.33 56.51 -5.07
N PHE A 129 -7.26 55.83 -4.64
CA PHE A 129 -6.08 56.51 -4.11
C PHE A 129 -5.41 57.39 -5.18
N LYS A 130 -5.30 56.89 -6.40
CA LYS A 130 -4.76 57.64 -7.54
C LYS A 130 -5.67 58.80 -7.95
N ALA A 131 -6.99 58.58 -8.00
CA ALA A 131 -7.98 59.63 -8.29
C ALA A 131 -7.87 60.79 -7.29
N LYS A 132 -7.76 60.46 -5.99
CA LYS A 132 -7.55 61.47 -4.93
C LYS A 132 -6.29 62.30 -5.14
N ARG A 133 -5.17 61.66 -5.53
CA ARG A 133 -3.90 62.36 -5.85
C ARG A 133 -4.04 63.31 -7.03
N LEU A 134 -4.86 62.96 -8.02
CA LEU A 134 -5.08 63.72 -9.24
C LEU A 134 -6.20 64.76 -9.13
N GLY A 135 -6.87 64.87 -7.97
CA GLY A 135 -7.98 65.80 -7.76
C GLY A 135 -9.28 65.37 -8.45
N ILE A 136 -9.40 64.11 -8.86
CA ILE A 136 -10.62 63.57 -9.48
C ILE A 136 -11.60 63.21 -8.36
N LYS A 137 -12.85 63.69 -8.46
CA LYS A 137 -13.93 63.30 -7.54
C LYS A 137 -14.25 61.83 -7.77
N PHE A 138 -14.46 61.06 -6.71
CA PHE A 138 -14.84 59.65 -6.81
C PHE A 138 -16.04 59.33 -5.92
N LEU A 139 -16.78 58.29 -6.29
CA LEU A 139 -17.98 57.80 -5.61
C LEU A 139 -17.86 56.30 -5.38
N LEU A 140 -18.31 55.88 -4.21
CA LEU A 140 -18.35 54.48 -3.80
C LEU A 140 -19.80 54.03 -3.75
N LEU A 141 -20.14 53.00 -4.53
CA LEU A 141 -21.49 52.45 -4.54
C LEU A 141 -21.80 51.74 -3.23
N ARG A 142 -23.03 51.90 -2.73
CA ARG A 142 -23.49 51.24 -1.50
C ARG A 142 -23.44 49.72 -1.68
N ASN A 143 -23.14 48.98 -0.62
CA ASN A 143 -23.11 47.51 -0.63
C ASN A 143 -24.43 46.86 -1.06
N GLN A 144 -25.56 47.58 -0.97
CA GLN A 144 -26.86 47.11 -1.47
C GLN A 144 -26.93 46.98 -3.00
N GLU A 145 -26.01 47.64 -3.73
CA GLU A 145 -25.87 47.54 -5.18
C GLU A 145 -24.90 46.42 -5.59
N LEU A 146 -24.11 45.90 -4.64
CA LEU A 146 -23.21 44.78 -4.87
C LEU A 146 -24.03 43.50 -4.99
N LEU A 147 -23.71 42.69 -5.98
CA LEU A 147 -24.37 41.41 -6.16
C LEU A 147 -23.85 40.41 -5.11
N PRO A 148 -24.70 39.52 -4.59
CA PRO A 148 -24.31 38.59 -3.55
C PRO A 148 -23.10 37.76 -3.99
N ILE A 149 -22.11 37.63 -3.09
CA ILE A 149 -20.91 36.82 -3.29
C ILE A 149 -21.38 35.36 -3.40
N GLU A 150 -21.19 34.75 -4.57
CA GLU A 150 -21.59 33.36 -4.79
C GLU A 150 -20.50 32.41 -4.27
N VAL A 151 -20.92 31.47 -3.43
CA VAL A 151 -20.12 30.30 -3.05
C VAL A 151 -20.13 29.36 -4.25
N ASP A 152 -18.94 29.03 -4.73
CA ASP A 152 -18.69 28.31 -5.96
C ASP A 152 -19.28 26.88 -5.91
N ASP A 153 -20.29 26.59 -6.73
CA ASP A 153 -20.88 25.26 -6.87
C ASP A 153 -19.80 24.18 -7.17
N GLN A 154 -18.69 24.57 -7.82
CA GLN A 154 -17.55 23.69 -8.07
C GLN A 154 -16.77 23.32 -6.81
N GLU A 155 -16.67 24.20 -5.81
CA GLU A 155 -16.00 23.87 -4.55
C GLU A 155 -16.81 22.85 -3.73
N ARG A 156 -18.15 22.95 -3.79
CA ARG A 156 -19.04 21.98 -3.17
C ARG A 156 -18.93 20.62 -3.84
N GLU A 157 -19.04 20.58 -5.17
CA GLU A 157 -18.93 19.33 -5.95
C GLU A 157 -17.57 18.66 -5.74
N ASN A 158 -16.46 19.42 -5.75
CA ASN A 158 -15.13 18.89 -5.46
C ASN A 158 -15.01 18.30 -4.05
N ARG A 159 -15.68 18.88 -3.05
CA ARG A 159 -15.69 18.37 -1.69
C ARG A 159 -16.48 17.06 -1.60
N GLU A 160 -17.65 17.01 -2.22
CA GLU A 160 -18.50 15.82 -2.27
C GLU A 160 -17.80 14.66 -2.99
N LEU A 161 -17.21 14.93 -4.16
CA LEU A 161 -16.43 13.94 -4.92
C LEU A 161 -15.23 13.41 -4.11
N LYS A 162 -14.50 14.28 -3.40
CA LYS A 162 -13.39 13.86 -2.54
C LYS A 162 -13.85 12.96 -1.39
N LEU A 163 -14.99 13.28 -0.77
CA LEU A 163 -15.57 12.45 0.29
C LEU A 163 -15.99 11.08 -0.24
N GLU A 164 -16.61 11.03 -1.42
CA GLU A 164 -17.05 9.76 -2.01
C GLU A 164 -15.85 8.89 -2.42
N ILE A 165 -14.79 9.47 -2.99
CA ILE A 165 -13.54 8.75 -3.26
C ILE A 165 -12.94 8.16 -1.99
N GLN A 166 -12.89 8.94 -0.90
CA GLN A 166 -12.40 8.43 0.38
C GLN A 166 -13.27 7.31 0.93
N ARG A 167 -14.60 7.44 0.84
CA ARG A 167 -15.55 6.41 1.25
C ARG A 167 -15.32 5.11 0.47
N LEU A 168 -15.24 5.20 -0.86
CA LEU A 168 -15.02 4.03 -1.72
C LEU A 168 -13.66 3.36 -1.46
N LYS A 169 -12.59 4.14 -1.26
CA LYS A 169 -11.27 3.60 -0.88
C LYS A 169 -11.31 2.86 0.45
N ASN A 170 -12.02 3.39 1.45
CA ASN A 170 -12.15 2.75 2.76
C ASN A 170 -13.03 1.50 2.74
N LEU A 171 -13.84 1.31 1.70
CA LEU A 171 -14.71 0.14 1.52
C LEU A 171 -14.02 -1.03 0.80
N GLN A 172 -12.71 -0.95 0.52
CA GLN A 172 -11.96 -2.04 -0.09
C GLN A 172 -11.16 -2.83 0.96
N PRO A 173 -10.99 -4.16 0.76
CA PRO A 173 -10.02 -4.93 1.51
C PRO A 173 -8.61 -4.43 1.17
N LYS A 174 -7.71 -4.47 2.16
CA LYS A 174 -6.31 -4.06 1.99
C LYS A 174 -5.44 -5.24 2.40
N LEU A 175 -5.11 -6.07 1.43
CA LEU A 175 -4.39 -7.31 1.66
C LEU A 175 -2.88 -7.07 1.66
N SER A 176 -2.16 -7.78 2.56
CA SER A 176 -0.70 -7.83 2.52
C SER A 176 -0.21 -9.21 2.93
N LEU A 177 0.81 -9.71 2.22
CA LEU A 177 1.52 -10.94 2.55
C LEU A 177 2.86 -10.57 3.20
N ARG A 178 3.16 -11.09 4.39
CA ARG A 178 4.37 -10.76 5.16
C ARG A 178 4.90 -12.00 5.88
N PHE A 179 6.17 -11.98 6.27
CA PHE A 179 6.73 -12.98 7.17
C PHE A 179 6.25 -12.78 8.63
N GLU A 180 6.58 -13.72 9.52
CA GLU A 180 6.24 -13.68 10.96
C GLU A 180 6.71 -12.40 11.66
N ASN A 181 7.83 -11.82 11.21
CA ASN A 181 8.37 -10.55 11.72
C ASN A 181 7.61 -9.30 11.20
N GLY A 182 6.56 -9.48 10.40
CA GLY A 182 5.78 -8.39 9.79
C GLY A 182 6.44 -7.70 8.59
N ASN A 183 7.62 -8.16 8.16
CA ASN A 183 8.35 -7.60 7.02
C ASN A 183 8.16 -8.45 5.75
N LEU A 184 8.54 -7.88 4.60
CA LEU A 184 8.65 -8.58 3.32
C LEU A 184 10.01 -9.27 3.15
N PHE A 185 10.87 -9.25 4.17
CA PHE A 185 12.15 -9.93 4.16
C PHE A 185 12.38 -10.72 5.46
N MET A 186 13.08 -11.84 5.32
CA MET A 186 13.50 -12.70 6.43
C MET A 186 14.96 -13.06 6.23
N SER A 187 15.75 -12.91 7.29
CA SER A 187 17.18 -13.22 7.29
C SER A 187 17.45 -14.58 7.92
N PHE A 188 18.25 -15.39 7.24
CA PHE A 188 18.71 -16.70 7.72
C PHE A 188 20.22 -16.65 7.90
N GLN A 189 20.67 -17.06 9.09
CA GLN A 189 22.09 -17.26 9.40
C GLN A 189 22.44 -18.72 9.12
N LEU A 190 23.41 -18.96 8.25
CA LEU A 190 23.96 -20.30 8.05
C LEU A 190 24.99 -20.55 9.15
N GLU A 191 24.73 -21.49 10.08
CA GLU A 191 25.71 -21.82 11.13
C GLU A 191 26.97 -22.49 10.55
N GLU A 192 28.16 -22.12 11.04
CA GLU A 192 29.43 -22.74 10.66
C GLU A 192 29.35 -24.24 10.93
N ARG A 193 29.99 -24.98 10.03
CA ARG A 193 30.29 -26.39 10.26
C ARG A 193 31.32 -26.44 11.39
N ASN A 194 30.86 -26.48 12.64
CA ASN A 194 31.69 -27.04 13.70
C ASN A 194 31.91 -28.51 13.31
N ASN A 195 33.07 -28.78 12.72
CA ASN A 195 33.55 -30.12 12.38
C ASN A 195 33.83 -30.99 13.63
N GLU A 196 33.37 -30.56 14.81
CA GLU A 196 33.54 -31.29 16.04
C GLU A 196 32.22 -31.92 16.46
N GLY A 197 32.24 -33.24 16.57
CA GLY A 197 31.14 -34.03 17.08
C GLY A 197 30.69 -33.55 18.46
N SER A 198 29.57 -32.85 18.51
CA SER A 198 28.76 -32.60 19.70
C SER A 198 27.48 -31.94 19.18
N ALA A 199 26.26 -32.44 19.35
CA ALA A 199 25.70 -33.03 20.54
C ALA A 199 24.55 -34.00 20.17
N ASN A 200 24.30 -34.95 21.08
CA ASN A 200 23.18 -35.90 21.17
C ASN A 200 23.25 -37.29 20.55
N SER A 201 24.30 -37.71 19.85
CA SER A 201 24.56 -39.15 19.80
C SER A 201 25.32 -39.54 21.08
N LYS A 202 24.62 -40.06 22.09
CA LYS A 202 25.20 -41.20 22.84
C LYS A 202 25.58 -42.20 21.74
N ARG A 203 26.84 -42.19 21.27
CA ARG A 203 27.27 -43.06 20.17
C ARG A 203 27.00 -44.48 20.62
N ALA A 204 25.91 -45.05 20.12
CA ALA A 204 25.65 -46.45 20.23
C ALA A 204 26.80 -47.13 19.50
N ASN A 205 27.70 -47.75 20.24
CA ASN A 205 28.85 -48.40 19.66
C ASN A 205 28.44 -49.80 19.18
N LYS A 206 29.00 -50.22 18.04
CA LYS A 206 28.85 -51.60 17.57
C LYS A 206 29.27 -52.56 18.68
N MET A 207 28.50 -53.62 18.86
CA MET A 207 28.81 -54.68 19.81
C MET A 207 29.61 -55.77 19.11
N ALA A 208 30.67 -56.25 19.76
CA ALA A 208 31.34 -57.47 19.34
C ALA A 208 30.50 -58.69 19.75
N ALA A 209 30.37 -59.66 18.86
CA ALA A 209 29.81 -60.97 19.20
C ALA A 209 30.73 -61.65 20.22
N ILE A 210 30.15 -62.46 21.10
CA ILE A 210 30.93 -63.25 22.05
C ILE A 210 31.27 -64.56 21.35
N GLU A 211 32.51 -64.70 20.88
CA GLU A 211 32.97 -65.84 20.06
C GLU A 211 33.29 -67.11 20.88
N THR A 212 33.29 -67.05 22.20
CA THR A 212 33.75 -68.16 23.04
C THR A 212 32.59 -68.94 23.64
N ASP A 213 32.52 -70.24 23.33
CA ASP A 213 31.93 -71.23 24.24
C ASP A 213 32.69 -71.16 25.57
N PRO A 214 32.06 -70.72 26.68
CA PRO A 214 32.73 -70.61 27.97
C PRO A 214 33.21 -71.97 28.51
N PHE A 215 32.76 -73.09 27.93
CA PHE A 215 33.00 -74.43 28.44
C PHE A 215 33.53 -75.36 27.34
N LYS A 216 34.65 -75.00 26.72
CA LYS A 216 35.35 -75.82 25.70
C LYS A 216 35.76 -77.26 26.11
N ASN A 217 35.35 -77.76 27.29
CA ASN A 217 35.31 -79.18 27.67
C ASN A 217 34.61 -79.35 29.05
N PRO A 218 33.28 -79.51 29.13
CA PRO A 218 32.62 -79.83 30.39
C PRO A 218 32.59 -81.34 30.61
N ILE A 219 33.15 -81.82 31.73
CA ILE A 219 32.93 -83.22 32.16
C ILE A 219 31.47 -83.30 32.65
N MET A 220 30.57 -83.76 31.80
CA MET A 220 29.13 -83.84 32.09
C MET A 220 28.81 -85.11 32.88
N GLN A 221 28.46 -84.96 34.17
CA GLN A 221 28.15 -86.09 35.06
C GLN A 221 26.65 -86.25 35.39
N SER A 222 25.75 -85.36 34.94
CA SER A 222 24.31 -85.48 35.18
C SER A 222 23.44 -84.94 34.04
N PRO A 223 22.23 -85.50 33.80
CA PRO A 223 21.28 -85.00 32.81
C PRO A 223 20.85 -83.54 33.00
N GLU A 224 20.89 -83.03 34.24
CA GLU A 224 20.55 -81.63 34.57
C GLU A 224 21.65 -80.67 34.09
N MET A 225 22.92 -81.02 34.27
CA MET A 225 24.04 -80.23 33.76
C MET A 225 24.04 -80.15 32.23
N VAL A 226 23.62 -81.23 31.55
CA VAL A 226 23.45 -81.26 30.09
C VAL A 226 22.39 -80.26 29.65
N ARG A 227 21.21 -80.25 30.30
CA ARG A 227 20.13 -79.29 29.98
C ARG A 227 20.54 -77.84 30.25
N GLN A 228 21.23 -77.59 31.37
CA GLN A 228 21.71 -76.25 31.71
C GLN A 228 22.76 -75.76 30.70
N TYR A 229 23.66 -76.64 30.26
CA TYR A 229 24.66 -76.34 29.22
C TYR A 229 24.00 -75.99 27.88
N TYR A 230 23.14 -76.85 27.34
CA TYR A 230 22.46 -76.56 26.07
C TYR A 230 21.55 -75.33 26.15
N GLY A 231 20.91 -75.08 27.31
CA GLY A 231 20.17 -73.85 27.56
C GLY A 231 21.05 -72.60 27.49
N SER A 232 22.26 -72.65 28.08
CA SER A 232 23.22 -71.55 28.01
C SER A 232 23.80 -71.31 26.62
N LEU A 233 24.05 -72.37 25.85
CA LEU A 233 24.48 -72.26 24.44
C LEU A 233 23.38 -71.63 23.57
N TYR A 234 22.12 -72.02 23.78
CA TYR A 234 20.98 -71.43 23.07
C TYR A 234 20.81 -69.93 23.36
N VAL A 235 20.97 -69.53 24.64
CA VAL A 235 20.96 -68.12 25.06
C VAL A 235 22.10 -67.34 24.40
N LEU A 236 23.31 -67.91 24.36
CA LEU A 236 24.48 -67.29 23.72
C LEU A 236 24.30 -67.12 22.20
N GLU A 237 23.82 -68.15 21.51
CA GLU A 237 23.59 -68.10 20.06
C GLU A 237 22.50 -67.08 19.71
N SER A 238 21.39 -67.06 20.47
CA SER A 238 20.30 -66.09 20.31
C SER A 238 20.77 -64.66 20.57
N TYR A 239 21.59 -64.46 21.60
CA TYR A 239 22.18 -63.17 21.93
C TYR A 239 23.15 -62.67 20.83
N ASN A 240 24.01 -63.54 20.30
CA ASN A 240 24.91 -63.19 19.20
C ASN A 240 24.13 -62.84 17.92
N LYS A 241 23.07 -63.59 17.58
CA LYS A 241 22.15 -63.23 16.48
C LYS A 241 21.52 -61.85 16.70
N ALA A 242 21.13 -61.53 17.93
CA ALA A 242 20.60 -60.23 18.28
C ALA A 242 21.64 -59.10 18.18
N ILE A 243 22.91 -59.35 18.52
CA ILE A 243 24.03 -58.42 18.29
C ILE A 243 24.18 -58.11 16.80
N HIS A 244 24.14 -59.12 15.92
CA HIS A 244 24.22 -58.90 14.48
C HIS A 244 23.05 -58.06 13.95
N ARG A 245 21.82 -58.36 14.39
CA ARG A 245 20.63 -57.56 14.04
C ARG A 245 20.74 -56.12 14.54
N TYR A 246 21.22 -55.93 15.78
CA TYR A 246 21.46 -54.63 16.37
C TYR A 246 22.48 -53.81 15.58
N ASN A 247 23.64 -54.39 15.25
CA ASN A 247 24.67 -53.71 14.47
C ASN A 247 24.17 -53.33 13.06
N LYS A 248 23.37 -54.19 12.41
CA LYS A 248 22.74 -53.87 11.11
C LYS A 248 21.74 -52.71 11.24
N ALA A 249 20.86 -52.76 12.24
CA ALA A 249 19.90 -51.68 12.51
C ALA A 249 20.61 -50.36 12.88
N LEU A 250 21.78 -50.44 13.50
CA LEU A 250 22.62 -49.28 13.81
C LEU A 250 23.22 -48.66 12.54
N ASP A 251 23.69 -49.48 11.59
CA ASP A 251 24.17 -48.99 10.29
C ASP A 251 23.04 -48.32 9.49
N GLU A 252 21.82 -48.85 9.52
CA GLU A 252 20.63 -48.24 8.92
C GLU A 252 20.26 -46.93 9.60
N TYR A 253 20.26 -46.90 10.95
CA TYR A 253 20.06 -45.69 11.74
C TYR A 253 21.06 -44.59 11.37
N GLU A 254 22.36 -44.91 11.28
CA GLU A 254 23.39 -43.92 10.93
C GLU A 254 23.17 -43.35 9.53
N LYS A 255 22.80 -44.17 8.55
CA LYS A 255 22.51 -43.71 7.19
C LYS A 255 21.31 -42.77 7.16
N SER A 256 20.20 -43.16 7.79
CA SER A 256 19.01 -42.31 7.88
C SER A 256 19.28 -41.02 8.65
N PHE A 257 20.11 -41.08 9.70
CA PHE A 257 20.48 -39.91 10.48
C PHE A 257 21.35 -38.94 9.68
N ARG A 258 22.34 -39.44 8.92
CA ARG A 258 23.14 -38.60 8.01
C ARG A 258 22.26 -37.95 6.94
N HIS A 259 21.38 -38.72 6.31
CA HIS A 259 20.44 -38.19 5.33
C HIS A 259 19.55 -37.08 5.91
N LEU A 260 19.03 -37.26 7.13
CA LEU A 260 18.25 -36.23 7.82
C LEU A 260 19.10 -34.99 8.11
N ARG A 261 20.34 -35.15 8.59
CA ARG A 261 21.25 -34.02 8.84
C ARG A 261 21.58 -33.26 7.56
N ASP A 262 21.88 -33.97 6.48
CA ASP A 262 22.16 -33.38 5.17
C ASP A 262 20.94 -32.63 4.63
N TRP A 263 19.73 -33.13 4.89
CA TRP A 263 18.49 -32.44 4.56
C TRP A 263 18.30 -31.19 5.44
N GLU A 264 18.54 -31.25 6.75
CA GLU A 264 18.38 -30.12 7.68
C GLU A 264 19.30 -28.95 7.34
N VAL A 265 20.57 -29.22 6.98
CA VAL A 265 21.56 -28.16 6.70
C VAL A 265 21.35 -27.45 5.36
N ARG A 266 20.56 -28.05 4.45
CA ARG A 266 20.19 -27.47 3.15
C ARG A 266 18.72 -27.06 3.08
N SER A 267 18.03 -27.02 4.22
CA SER A 267 16.61 -26.69 4.28
C SER A 267 16.36 -25.46 5.14
N LEU A 268 15.50 -24.56 4.67
CA LEU A 268 15.03 -23.40 5.43
C LEU A 268 13.57 -23.58 5.81
N TYR A 269 13.25 -23.23 7.05
CA TYR A 269 11.88 -23.21 7.55
C TYR A 269 11.35 -21.78 7.59
N PHE A 270 10.16 -21.54 7.06
CA PHE A 270 9.53 -20.23 7.20
C PHE A 270 8.01 -20.30 7.36
N LYS A 271 7.46 -19.20 7.87
CA LYS A 271 6.03 -18.93 7.98
C LYS A 271 5.72 -17.57 7.38
N ALA A 272 4.66 -17.51 6.59
CA ALA A 272 4.11 -16.27 6.08
C ALA A 272 2.69 -16.05 6.63
N TYR A 273 2.22 -14.81 6.57
CA TYR A 273 0.89 -14.42 7.02
C TYR A 273 0.28 -13.51 5.98
N ILE A 274 -0.95 -13.83 5.58
CA ILE A 274 -1.79 -12.89 4.85
C ILE A 274 -2.64 -12.11 5.86
N SER A 275 -2.67 -10.79 5.75
CA SER A 275 -3.48 -9.91 6.58
C SER A 275 -4.40 -9.06 5.72
N ASN A 276 -5.58 -8.74 6.25
CA ASN A 276 -6.49 -7.76 5.68
C ASN A 276 -6.62 -6.57 6.63
N GLU A 277 -5.98 -5.45 6.29
CA GLU A 277 -6.06 -4.19 7.04
C GLU A 277 -7.22 -3.30 6.58
N GLY A 278 -7.95 -3.70 5.54
CA GLY A 278 -9.00 -2.91 4.92
C GLY A 278 -10.30 -2.86 5.73
N GLY A 279 -11.25 -2.06 5.25
CA GLY A 279 -12.55 -1.87 5.90
C GLY A 279 -13.59 -2.96 5.59
N LYS A 280 -13.30 -3.85 4.64
CA LYS A 280 -14.17 -4.98 4.24
C LYS A 280 -13.43 -6.32 4.25
N PRO A 281 -14.14 -7.44 4.46
CA PRO A 281 -13.57 -8.76 4.24
C PRO A 281 -13.11 -8.93 2.78
N ALA A 282 -12.08 -9.73 2.56
CA ALA A 282 -11.74 -10.22 1.22
C ALA A 282 -12.43 -11.57 1.00
N GLU A 283 -13.00 -11.77 -0.18
CA GLU A 283 -13.77 -12.97 -0.52
C GLU A 283 -13.14 -13.68 -1.72
N GLY A 284 -13.12 -15.03 -1.69
CA GLY A 284 -12.55 -15.85 -2.75
C GLY A 284 -11.08 -15.51 -3.03
N LEU A 285 -10.23 -15.57 -2.01
CA LEU A 285 -8.82 -15.26 -2.15
C LEU A 285 -8.07 -16.41 -2.81
N GLU A 286 -7.24 -16.07 -3.77
CA GLU A 286 -6.26 -16.94 -4.39
C GLU A 286 -4.88 -16.30 -4.26
N ILE A 287 -3.94 -17.04 -3.69
CA ILE A 287 -2.58 -16.57 -3.42
C ILE A 287 -1.63 -17.47 -4.19
N SER A 288 -0.96 -16.90 -5.16
CA SER A 288 0.01 -17.60 -6.00
C SER A 288 1.41 -17.24 -5.54
N LEU A 289 2.25 -18.24 -5.28
CA LEU A 289 3.66 -18.11 -4.89
C LEU A 289 4.53 -18.80 -5.93
N LYS A 290 5.43 -18.03 -6.55
CA LYS A 290 6.37 -18.55 -7.55
C LYS A 290 7.77 -18.61 -6.96
N PHE A 291 8.23 -19.83 -6.70
CA PHE A 291 9.57 -20.11 -6.21
C PHE A 291 10.54 -20.29 -7.39
N PRO A 292 11.84 -20.01 -7.21
CA PRO A 292 12.87 -20.40 -8.18
C PRO A 292 12.85 -21.91 -8.45
N GLU A 293 13.12 -22.31 -9.70
CA GLU A 293 13.02 -23.72 -10.15
C GLU A 293 13.97 -24.65 -9.40
N GLU A 294 15.08 -24.14 -8.89
CA GLU A 294 16.09 -24.90 -8.17
C GLU A 294 15.69 -25.22 -6.73
N ILE A 295 14.65 -24.57 -6.18
CA ILE A 295 14.27 -24.69 -4.77
C ILE A 295 13.05 -25.62 -4.65
N ALA A 296 13.23 -26.74 -3.97
CA ALA A 296 12.12 -27.65 -3.68
C ALA A 296 11.34 -27.20 -2.45
N VAL A 297 10.03 -27.02 -2.59
CA VAL A 297 9.12 -26.68 -1.49
C VAL A 297 8.52 -27.96 -0.91
N CYS A 298 8.64 -28.16 0.40
CA CYS A 298 8.16 -29.34 1.10
C CYS A 298 7.18 -28.96 2.22
N LEU A 299 6.13 -29.76 2.37
CA LEU A 299 5.21 -29.60 3.49
C LEU A 299 5.85 -30.16 4.78
N PRO A 300 5.40 -29.73 5.98
CA PRO A 300 5.95 -30.22 7.24
C PRO A 300 5.90 -31.74 7.40
N GLN A 301 4.91 -32.39 6.78
CA GLN A 301 4.73 -33.85 6.76
C GLN A 301 5.73 -34.59 5.86
N ASP A 302 6.31 -33.90 4.87
CA ASP A 302 7.28 -34.48 3.93
C ASP A 302 8.71 -34.48 4.50
N ARG A 303 8.91 -33.87 5.68
CA ARG A 303 10.18 -33.87 6.37
C ARG A 303 10.61 -35.30 6.68
N PRO A 304 11.89 -35.68 6.40
CA PRO A 304 12.40 -36.99 6.79
C PRO A 304 12.23 -37.22 8.30
N SER A 305 11.73 -38.40 8.68
CA SER A 305 11.48 -38.72 10.08
C SER A 305 12.78 -38.94 10.87
N TYR A 306 12.77 -38.61 12.15
CA TYR A 306 13.88 -38.92 13.04
C TYR A 306 14.01 -40.45 13.19
N PRO A 307 15.15 -41.05 12.80
CA PRO A 307 15.31 -42.49 12.92
C PRO A 307 15.33 -42.88 14.40
N ARG A 308 14.72 -44.01 14.74
CA ARG A 308 14.71 -44.53 16.12
C ARG A 308 16.03 -45.23 16.40
N LEU A 309 16.69 -44.88 17.50
CA LEU A 309 17.91 -45.55 17.94
C LEU A 309 17.59 -47.02 18.29
N PRO A 310 18.29 -48.01 17.72
CA PRO A 310 18.02 -49.41 18.02
C PRO A 310 18.29 -49.72 19.51
N LYS A 311 17.43 -50.54 20.11
CA LYS A 311 17.58 -50.96 21.52
C LYS A 311 18.76 -51.94 21.64
N LYS A 312 19.71 -51.65 22.52
CA LYS A 312 20.87 -52.51 22.77
C LYS A 312 20.39 -53.84 23.40
N PRO A 313 20.73 -55.01 22.83
CA PRO A 313 20.33 -56.30 23.38
C PRO A 313 21.05 -56.57 24.71
N ARG A 314 20.33 -57.11 25.70
CA ARG A 314 20.89 -57.60 26.97
C ARG A 314 20.85 -59.13 26.99
N LYS A 315 21.81 -59.78 27.64
CA LYS A 315 21.83 -61.25 27.74
C LYS A 315 20.59 -61.78 28.46
N ASP A 316 20.14 -61.05 29.49
CA ASP A 316 18.99 -61.43 30.30
C ASP A 316 17.69 -61.50 29.49
N ASP A 317 17.57 -60.74 28.39
CA ASP A 317 16.41 -60.72 27.49
C ASP A 317 16.13 -62.10 26.85
N PHE A 318 17.14 -62.98 26.80
CA PHE A 318 17.05 -64.29 26.17
C PHE A 318 16.91 -65.44 27.19
N THR A 319 16.90 -65.13 28.49
CA THR A 319 16.60 -66.10 29.55
C THR A 319 15.08 -66.28 29.70
N ILE A 320 14.63 -67.39 30.29
CA ILE A 320 13.20 -67.62 30.54
C ILE A 320 12.58 -66.47 31.35
N THR A 321 13.28 -66.00 32.38
CA THR A 321 12.86 -64.87 33.21
C THR A 321 12.75 -63.58 32.41
N GLY A 322 13.69 -63.31 31.49
CA GLY A 322 13.65 -62.16 30.61
C GLY A 322 12.53 -62.20 29.58
N ILE A 323 12.25 -63.38 29.01
CA ILE A 323 11.14 -63.58 28.05
C ILE A 323 9.79 -63.32 28.75
N ILE A 324 9.59 -63.88 29.94
CA ILE A 324 8.36 -63.69 30.73
C ILE A 324 8.22 -62.21 31.12
N SER A 325 9.30 -61.56 31.57
CA SER A 325 9.27 -60.16 31.96
C SER A 325 9.02 -59.21 30.76
N GLY A 326 9.56 -59.54 29.58
CA GLY A 326 9.30 -58.81 28.34
C GLY A 326 7.85 -58.91 27.83
N MET A 327 7.17 -60.04 28.08
CA MET A 327 5.74 -60.20 27.77
C MET A 327 4.84 -59.33 28.66
N VAL A 328 5.25 -59.08 29.91
CA VAL A 328 4.51 -58.22 30.87
C VAL A 328 4.73 -56.73 30.59
N GLN A 329 5.94 -56.33 30.16
CA GLN A 329 6.25 -54.91 29.89
C GLN A 329 5.68 -54.35 28.57
N ASN A 330 5.35 -55.19 27.59
CA ASN A 330 4.77 -54.74 26.31
C ASN A 330 3.31 -54.27 26.40
N GLN A 331 2.72 -54.17 27.60
CA GLN A 331 1.38 -53.63 27.83
C GLN A 331 1.35 -52.11 28.15
N GLU A 332 2.49 -51.43 28.26
CA GLU A 332 2.53 -50.02 28.66
C GLU A 332 2.93 -49.04 27.54
N PHE A 333 1.98 -48.16 27.22
CA PHE A 333 2.09 -46.80 26.68
C PHE A 333 2.77 -46.59 25.31
N GLU A 334 1.97 -46.67 24.24
CA GLU A 334 2.10 -45.73 23.13
C GLU A 334 1.68 -44.34 23.62
N SER A 335 2.64 -43.52 24.03
CA SER A 335 2.43 -42.08 24.16
C SER A 335 2.48 -41.47 22.77
N ASN A 336 1.33 -41.42 22.11
CA ASN A 336 1.13 -40.49 21.00
C ASN A 336 1.23 -39.08 21.57
N PHE A 337 2.43 -38.49 21.48
CA PHE A 337 2.53 -37.04 21.41
C PHE A 337 1.99 -36.63 20.05
N ASP A 338 0.66 -36.57 19.95
CA ASP A 338 0.01 -35.78 18.91
C ASP A 338 0.33 -34.32 19.22
N LEU A 339 1.39 -33.81 18.59
CA LEU A 339 1.52 -32.38 18.37
C LEU A 339 0.22 -31.94 17.72
N VAL A 340 -0.59 -31.21 18.48
CA VAL A 340 -1.82 -30.56 18.02
C VAL A 340 -1.46 -29.73 16.79
N GLN A 341 -1.65 -30.31 15.60
CA GLN A 341 -1.52 -29.57 14.36
C GLN A 341 -2.71 -28.63 14.30
N SER A 342 -2.42 -27.33 14.40
CA SER A 342 -3.39 -26.35 13.95
C SER A 342 -3.71 -26.66 12.48
N PRO A 343 -4.99 -26.67 12.06
CA PRO A 343 -5.35 -26.97 10.68
C PRO A 343 -4.65 -25.95 9.78
N SER A 344 -3.64 -26.44 9.07
CA SER A 344 -2.80 -25.64 8.19
C SER A 344 -3.65 -25.31 6.95
N ILE A 345 -3.55 -24.08 6.43
CA ILE A 345 -4.26 -23.68 5.19
C ILE A 345 -3.86 -24.54 3.97
N LEU A 346 -2.79 -25.34 4.12
CA LEU A 346 -2.20 -26.20 3.12
C LEU A 346 -3.13 -27.29 2.58
N GLU A 347 -4.27 -27.58 3.23
CA GLU A 347 -5.31 -28.47 2.67
C GLU A 347 -5.91 -27.96 1.34
N ASN A 348 -5.83 -26.65 1.06
CA ASN A 348 -6.29 -26.03 -0.19
C ASN A 348 -5.13 -25.55 -1.08
N CYS A 349 -3.95 -26.15 -0.94
CA CYS A 349 -2.80 -25.82 -1.75
C CYS A 349 -2.75 -26.72 -3.00
N ILE A 350 -2.58 -26.10 -4.16
CA ILE A 350 -2.45 -26.78 -5.45
C ILE A 350 -1.17 -26.24 -6.10
N VAL A 351 -0.33 -27.13 -6.64
CA VAL A 351 0.81 -26.73 -7.48
C VAL A 351 0.35 -26.84 -8.93
N ASP A 352 0.51 -25.78 -9.71
CA ASP A 352 0.19 -25.78 -11.13
C ASP A 352 1.29 -26.48 -11.97
N ASN A 353 1.04 -26.63 -13.27
CA ASN A 353 1.99 -27.27 -14.20
C ASN A 353 3.30 -26.48 -14.38
N GLU A 354 3.34 -25.21 -13.98
CA GLU A 354 4.49 -24.32 -14.06
C GLU A 354 5.27 -24.25 -12.73
N GLY A 355 4.87 -25.03 -11.72
CA GLY A 355 5.50 -25.05 -10.40
C GLY A 355 5.06 -23.92 -9.46
N THR A 356 4.01 -23.17 -9.81
CA THR A 356 3.44 -22.12 -8.97
C THR A 356 2.56 -22.73 -7.88
N TRP A 357 2.78 -22.30 -6.64
CA TRP A 357 2.01 -22.74 -5.49
C TRP A 357 0.78 -21.84 -5.30
N ILE A 358 -0.41 -22.40 -5.50
CA ILE A 358 -1.69 -21.70 -5.41
C ILE A 358 -2.38 -22.10 -4.11
N ILE A 359 -2.77 -21.11 -3.31
CA ILE A 359 -3.41 -21.30 -2.02
C ILE A 359 -4.78 -20.63 -2.04
N LYS A 360 -5.84 -21.41 -1.85
CA LYS A 360 -7.22 -20.93 -1.94
C LYS A 360 -7.85 -20.74 -0.56
N LEU A 361 -8.44 -19.56 -0.35
CA LEU A 361 -9.10 -19.16 0.87
C LEU A 361 -10.48 -18.59 0.58
N LYS A 362 -11.52 -19.13 1.22
CA LYS A 362 -12.90 -18.66 1.01
C LYS A 362 -13.08 -17.19 1.40
N GLU A 363 -12.53 -16.79 2.54
CA GLU A 363 -12.71 -15.45 3.08
C GLU A 363 -11.56 -15.08 4.03
N LEU A 364 -11.19 -13.80 4.06
CA LEU A 364 -10.38 -13.19 5.09
C LEU A 364 -11.06 -11.92 5.64
N LYS A 365 -11.61 -12.05 6.86
CA LYS A 365 -12.31 -10.96 7.55
C LYS A 365 -11.44 -9.71 7.70
N HIS A 366 -12.08 -8.55 7.75
CA HIS A 366 -11.40 -7.28 7.99
C HIS A 366 -10.63 -7.32 9.32
N LYS A 367 -9.44 -6.71 9.36
CA LYS A 367 -8.53 -6.67 10.51
C LYS A 367 -8.15 -8.04 11.07
N LYS A 368 -8.13 -9.08 10.22
CA LYS A 368 -7.68 -10.42 10.58
C LYS A 368 -6.48 -10.82 9.73
N SER A 369 -5.71 -11.76 10.24
CA SER A 369 -4.62 -12.42 9.55
C SER A 369 -4.79 -13.93 9.58
N LYS A 370 -4.15 -14.61 8.64
CA LYS A 370 -4.13 -16.07 8.55
C LYS A 370 -2.74 -16.55 8.17
N GLU A 371 -2.29 -17.64 8.80
CA GLU A 371 -0.96 -18.23 8.59
C GLU A 371 -0.91 -19.05 7.30
N ILE A 372 0.02 -18.70 6.42
CA ILE A 372 0.34 -19.42 5.20
C ILE A 372 1.63 -20.20 5.45
N GLY A 373 1.47 -21.50 5.60
CA GLY A 373 2.53 -22.41 6.02
C GLY A 373 2.16 -23.14 7.30
N PRO A 374 3.13 -23.79 7.96
CA PRO A 374 4.58 -23.70 7.71
C PRO A 374 5.05 -24.43 6.44
N LEU A 375 6.15 -23.97 5.84
CA LEU A 375 6.79 -24.58 4.66
C LEU A 375 8.30 -24.76 4.86
N TRP A 376 8.85 -25.79 4.23
CA TRP A 376 10.29 -26.03 4.13
C TRP A 376 10.77 -25.78 2.71
N LEU A 377 11.90 -25.09 2.57
CA LEU A 377 12.57 -24.83 1.30
C LEU A 377 13.88 -25.61 1.28
N THR A 378 13.96 -26.64 0.46
CA THR A 378 15.12 -27.53 0.35
C THR A 378 15.93 -27.16 -0.89
N PHE A 379 17.22 -26.90 -0.70
CA PHE A 379 18.15 -26.62 -1.78
C PHE A 379 18.84 -27.91 -2.26
N PRO A 380 19.26 -28.00 -3.53
CA PRO A 380 19.99 -29.16 -4.04
C PRO A 380 21.33 -29.33 -3.32
N ASP A 381 22.03 -28.22 -3.08
CA ASP A 381 23.29 -28.15 -2.36
C ASP A 381 23.28 -26.94 -1.41
N ARG A 382 24.04 -27.04 -0.33
CA ARG A 382 24.26 -25.96 0.64
C ARG A 382 24.95 -24.75 -0.01
N GLU A 383 25.84 -24.96 -0.97
CA GLU A 383 26.52 -23.86 -1.69
C GLU A 383 25.56 -23.04 -2.56
N MET A 384 24.42 -23.63 -2.94
CA MET A 384 23.35 -22.95 -3.68
C MET A 384 22.40 -22.16 -2.78
N MET A 385 22.60 -22.17 -1.45
CA MET A 385 21.82 -21.36 -0.50
C MET A 385 22.25 -19.89 -0.59
N GLN A 386 21.74 -19.20 -1.61
CA GLN A 386 21.92 -17.77 -1.82
C GLN A 386 20.62 -17.01 -1.57
N SER A 387 20.71 -15.71 -1.33
CA SER A 387 19.52 -14.87 -1.18
C SER A 387 18.67 -14.92 -2.46
N PHE A 388 17.36 -15.08 -2.30
CA PHE A 388 16.41 -15.22 -3.42
C PHE A 388 15.10 -14.48 -3.14
N LYS A 389 14.27 -14.37 -4.18
CA LYS A 389 12.96 -13.75 -4.10
C LYS A 389 11.89 -14.75 -4.49
N VAL A 390 10.76 -14.67 -3.82
CA VAL A 390 9.54 -15.41 -4.16
C VAL A 390 8.50 -14.38 -4.55
N ALA A 391 8.17 -14.34 -5.84
CA ALA A 391 7.12 -13.48 -6.33
C ALA A 391 5.77 -14.03 -5.85
N PHE A 392 4.89 -13.12 -5.40
CA PHE A 392 3.54 -13.46 -5.01
C PHE A 392 2.52 -12.59 -5.75
N GLU A 393 1.37 -13.20 -6.01
CA GLU A 393 0.19 -12.54 -6.55
C GLU A 393 -1.01 -12.91 -5.66
N ILE A 394 -1.78 -11.90 -5.25
CA ILE A 394 -3.00 -12.08 -4.46
C ILE A 394 -4.18 -11.58 -5.28
N HIS A 395 -5.08 -12.50 -5.61
CA HIS A 395 -6.36 -12.20 -6.23
C HIS A 395 -7.48 -12.35 -5.20
N ALA A 396 -8.50 -11.49 -5.26
CA ALA A 396 -9.73 -11.63 -4.49
C ALA A 396 -10.91 -11.16 -5.34
N ASN A 397 -12.07 -11.81 -5.22
CA ASN A 397 -13.24 -11.51 -6.05
C ASN A 397 -13.73 -10.06 -5.94
N ASN A 398 -13.51 -9.44 -4.77
CA ASN A 398 -13.90 -8.08 -4.48
C ASN A 398 -12.74 -7.07 -4.56
N LEU A 399 -11.63 -7.45 -5.19
CA LEU A 399 -10.54 -6.56 -5.59
C LEU A 399 -10.55 -6.39 -7.12
N PRO A 400 -10.50 -5.15 -7.64
CA PRO A 400 -10.52 -4.91 -9.08
C PRO A 400 -9.20 -5.26 -9.78
N VAL A 401 -8.09 -5.27 -9.06
CA VAL A 401 -6.74 -5.52 -9.57
C VAL A 401 -6.03 -6.45 -8.59
N PRO A 402 -5.29 -7.47 -9.06
CA PRO A 402 -4.49 -8.33 -8.20
C PRO A 402 -3.35 -7.54 -7.53
N ILE A 403 -2.97 -7.96 -6.34
CA ILE A 403 -1.87 -7.36 -5.58
C ILE A 403 -0.62 -8.21 -5.81
N ASN A 404 0.42 -7.59 -6.36
CA ASN A 404 1.69 -8.23 -6.66
C ASN A 404 2.78 -7.75 -5.70
N GLY A 405 3.74 -8.62 -5.40
CA GLY A 405 4.93 -8.25 -4.63
C GLY A 405 5.93 -9.39 -4.52
N ASP A 406 7.02 -9.15 -3.79
CA ASP A 406 8.09 -10.13 -3.58
C ASP A 406 8.33 -10.37 -2.09
N LEU A 407 8.46 -11.64 -1.71
CA LEU A 407 9.04 -12.05 -0.44
C LEU A 407 10.54 -12.27 -0.63
N ASN A 408 11.36 -11.59 0.17
CA ASN A 408 12.81 -11.60 0.05
C ASN A 408 13.43 -12.50 1.13
N PHE A 409 14.08 -13.56 0.70
CA PHE A 409 14.82 -14.45 1.59
C PHE A 409 16.29 -14.02 1.55
N ILE A 410 16.77 -13.46 2.65
CA ILE A 410 18.14 -12.98 2.79
C ILE A 410 18.94 -14.06 3.49
N ILE A 411 19.76 -14.79 2.74
CA ILE A 411 20.67 -15.78 3.30
C ILE A 411 22.00 -15.06 3.53
N GLN A 412 22.37 -14.93 4.80
CA GLN A 412 23.68 -14.39 5.18
C GLN A 412 24.63 -15.58 5.27
N GLY A 413 25.41 -15.73 4.19
CA GLY A 413 26.60 -16.55 4.17
C GLY A 413 27.75 -15.82 4.87
N TYR A 414 28.82 -16.55 5.13
CA TYR A 414 30.10 -16.01 5.60
C TYR A 414 30.70 -15.03 4.60
#